data_AF-A0A6N7M7Z8-F1
#
_entry.id   AF-A0A6N7M7Z8-F1
#
_cell.length_a   1.000
_cell.length_b   1.000
_cell.length_c   1.000
_cell.angle_alpha   90.00
_cell.angle_beta   90.00
_cell.angle_gamma   90.00
#
_symmetry.space_group_name_H-M   'P 1'
#
loop_
_entity.id
_entity.type
_entity.pdbx_description
1 polymer ?
#
loop_
_entity_poly.entity_id
_entity_poly.type
_entity_poly.pdbx_seq_one_letter_code
_entity_poly.pdbx_strand_id
1 'polypeptide(L)'
;MGRNSTSRRNGVDREADLFFLIRQLDSIRAFRRINTRAIEQSFQRLYQLDLWNRIKRDVESIVLFPNSIPGLEKLISITSGLKQLFPVAILSLLLSVIIKFGFLPMPNGYIYLIFLLFPLAIIGVFIAIDLAVRMRIAAFEKEHPDTNAPEKEKIKEAVEDLLEKLIVEIRPKKEKASLYKMSLYYNDYRRTEILGDSVERVFGVFKRSYIRYLTIPSLAKKKKHPAADSRKR
;
A
#
# COMPACT_ATOMS: atom_id res chain seq x y z
N MET A 1 35.85 -22.92 -9.90
CA MET A 1 34.73 -22.15 -10.49
C MET A 1 33.48 -22.39 -9.65
N GLY A 2 33.00 -21.42 -8.87
CA GLY A 2 31.87 -21.64 -7.96
C GLY A 2 31.45 -20.44 -7.09
N ARG A 3 31.56 -19.19 -7.60
CA ARG A 3 31.24 -17.96 -6.83
C ARG A 3 30.10 -17.09 -7.39
N ASN A 4 29.36 -17.53 -8.40
CA ASN A 4 28.41 -16.65 -9.11
C ASN A 4 26.92 -16.80 -8.73
N SER A 5 26.52 -17.75 -7.88
CA SER A 5 25.10 -17.95 -7.53
C SER A 5 24.64 -17.10 -6.33
N THR A 6 25.51 -16.82 -5.35
CA THR A 6 25.15 -16.08 -4.13
C THR A 6 25.04 -14.58 -4.36
N SER A 7 25.92 -14.00 -5.18
CA SER A 7 25.89 -12.57 -5.53
C SER A 7 24.61 -12.19 -6.30
N ARG A 8 24.10 -13.10 -7.13
CA ARG A 8 22.90 -12.86 -7.95
C ARG A 8 21.61 -12.90 -7.14
N ARG A 9 21.50 -13.77 -6.12
CA ARG A 9 20.36 -13.76 -5.17
C ARG A 9 20.35 -12.50 -4.31
N ASN A 10 21.50 -12.16 -3.71
CA ASN A 10 21.61 -10.98 -2.85
C ASN A 10 21.26 -9.67 -3.58
N GLY A 11 21.55 -9.55 -4.89
CA GLY A 11 21.18 -8.38 -5.69
C GLY A 11 19.70 -8.30 -6.06
N VAL A 12 19.01 -9.43 -6.24
CA VAL A 12 17.56 -9.46 -6.55
C VAL A 12 16.73 -9.13 -5.32
N ASP A 13 17.14 -9.64 -4.15
CA ASP A 13 16.47 -9.37 -2.88
C ASP A 13 16.60 -7.89 -2.48
N ARG A 14 17.75 -7.28 -2.77
CA ARG A 14 18.03 -5.87 -2.47
C ARG A 14 17.20 -4.89 -3.30
N GLU A 15 17.08 -5.14 -4.61
CA GLU A 15 16.22 -4.34 -5.48
C GLU A 15 14.75 -4.45 -5.04
N ALA A 16 14.29 -5.68 -4.76
CA ALA A 16 12.93 -5.92 -4.29
C ALA A 16 12.64 -5.16 -2.97
N ASP A 17 13.59 -5.13 -2.04
CA ASP A 17 13.47 -4.37 -0.79
C ASP A 17 13.44 -2.85 -1.04
N LEU A 18 14.24 -2.31 -1.97
CA LEU A 18 14.17 -0.90 -2.36
C LEU A 18 12.80 -0.56 -2.97
N PHE A 19 12.29 -1.38 -3.90
CA PHE A 19 10.94 -1.24 -4.46
C PHE A 19 9.87 -1.26 -3.39
N PHE A 20 9.98 -2.21 -2.46
CA PHE A 20 9.05 -2.34 -1.36
C PHE A 20 9.05 -1.07 -0.51
N LEU A 21 10.22 -0.59 -0.07
CA LEU A 21 10.33 0.61 0.76
C LEU A 21 9.81 1.86 0.06
N ILE A 22 10.19 2.10 -1.20
CA ILE A 22 9.70 3.23 -2.00
C ILE A 22 8.16 3.24 -2.03
N ARG A 23 7.55 2.09 -2.34
CA ARG A 23 6.09 1.96 -2.41
C ARG A 23 5.41 2.13 -1.06
N GLN A 24 5.98 1.57 0.01
CA GLN A 24 5.38 1.68 1.34
C GLN A 24 5.46 3.11 1.87
N LEU A 25 6.61 3.79 1.73
CA LEU A 25 6.76 5.16 2.19
C LEU A 25 5.87 6.14 1.40
N ASP A 26 5.77 5.97 0.09
CA ASP A 26 4.84 6.74 -0.75
C ASP A 26 3.37 6.50 -0.35
N SER A 27 3.02 5.25 -0.05
CA SER A 27 1.69 4.89 0.47
C SER A 27 1.42 5.51 1.84
N ILE A 28 2.42 5.60 2.73
CA ILE A 28 2.30 6.28 4.02
C ILE A 28 2.02 7.77 3.80
N ARG A 29 2.73 8.44 2.88
CA ARG A 29 2.43 9.84 2.52
C ARG A 29 0.97 10.03 2.12
N ALA A 30 0.37 9.02 1.47
CA ALA A 30 -1.04 8.99 1.09
C ALA A 30 -1.99 8.44 2.19
N PHE A 31 -1.58 8.52 3.46
CA PHE A 31 -2.30 8.06 4.65
C PHE A 31 -2.80 6.61 4.57
N ARG A 32 -2.08 5.74 3.84
CA ARG A 32 -2.43 4.31 3.79
C ARG A 32 -1.92 3.61 5.04
N ARG A 33 -2.75 2.71 5.57
CA ARG A 33 -2.36 1.83 6.67
C ARG A 33 -1.36 0.80 6.19
N ILE A 34 -0.18 0.86 6.77
CA ILE A 34 0.92 -0.07 6.49
C ILE A 34 1.48 -0.57 7.82
N ASN A 35 1.96 -1.81 7.81
CA ASN A 35 2.67 -2.37 8.95
C ASN A 35 4.11 -1.82 8.98
N THR A 36 4.40 -0.97 9.95
CA THR A 36 5.72 -0.33 10.13
C THR A 36 6.83 -1.35 10.41
N ARG A 37 6.52 -2.51 11.01
CA ARG A 37 7.53 -3.56 11.27
C ARG A 37 8.13 -4.14 9.99
N ALA A 38 7.31 -4.31 8.95
CA ALA A 38 7.80 -4.81 7.66
C ALA A 38 8.74 -3.81 6.97
N ILE A 39 8.49 -2.51 7.14
CA ILE A 39 9.35 -1.43 6.65
C ILE A 39 10.69 -1.47 7.38
N GLU A 40 10.67 -1.52 8.72
CA GLU A 40 11.88 -1.61 9.55
C GLU A 40 12.75 -2.83 9.20
N GLN A 41 12.14 -4.01 9.06
CA GLN A 41 12.86 -5.22 8.63
C GLN A 41 13.51 -5.07 7.25
N SER A 42 12.85 -4.36 6.33
CA SER A 42 13.40 -4.12 4.99
C SER A 42 14.57 -3.13 5.05
N PHE A 43 14.49 -2.07 5.88
CA PHE A 43 15.62 -1.19 6.15
C PHE A 43 16.80 -1.92 6.80
N GLN A 44 16.54 -2.87 7.70
CA GLN A 44 17.57 -3.73 8.31
C GLN A 44 18.29 -4.57 7.26
N ARG A 45 17.56 -5.24 6.36
CA ARG A 45 18.14 -6.05 5.26
C ARG A 45 18.99 -5.22 4.30
N LEU A 46 18.62 -3.97 4.08
CA LEU A 46 19.38 -3.04 3.24
C LEU A 46 20.56 -2.37 3.96
N TYR A 47 20.75 -2.61 5.26
CA TYR A 47 21.72 -1.92 6.11
C TYR A 47 21.54 -0.38 6.08
N GLN A 48 20.29 0.09 6.13
CA GLN A 48 19.93 1.51 6.05
C GLN A 48 19.17 2.01 7.29
N LEU A 49 19.54 1.49 8.47
CA LEU A 49 18.91 1.85 9.74
C LEU A 49 19.00 3.34 10.07
N ASP A 50 20.06 4.03 9.64
CA ASP A 50 20.21 5.47 9.88
C ASP A 50 19.13 6.29 9.14
N LEU A 51 18.78 5.87 7.92
CA LEU A 51 17.68 6.49 7.17
C LEU A 51 16.34 6.22 7.86
N TRP A 52 16.12 4.98 8.31
CA TRP A 52 14.92 4.61 9.07
C TRP A 52 14.78 5.42 10.36
N ASN A 53 15.82 5.48 11.19
CA ASN A 53 15.79 6.18 12.47
C ASN A 53 15.47 7.68 12.31
N ARG A 54 15.92 8.31 11.21
CA ARG A 54 15.61 9.70 10.89
C ARG A 54 14.12 9.93 10.59
N ILE A 55 13.47 9.02 9.87
CA ILE A 55 12.07 9.18 9.44
C ILE A 55 11.06 8.42 10.30
N LYS A 56 11.51 7.54 11.22
CA LYS A 56 10.66 6.63 11.98
C LYS A 56 9.53 7.37 12.70
N ARG A 57 9.88 8.46 13.39
CA ARG A 57 8.91 9.28 14.12
C ARG A 57 7.90 9.96 13.19
N ASP A 58 8.35 10.44 12.03
CA ASP A 58 7.48 11.07 11.04
C ASP A 58 6.52 10.04 10.40
N VAL A 59 7.02 8.83 10.12
CA VAL A 59 6.22 7.70 9.64
C VAL A 59 5.18 7.30 10.68
N GLU A 60 5.56 7.14 11.95
CA GLU A 60 4.64 6.79 13.04
C GLU A 60 3.58 7.87 13.24
N SER A 61 3.95 9.15 13.17
CA SER A 61 3.01 10.27 13.25
C SER A 61 1.92 10.17 12.17
N ILE A 62 2.31 9.95 10.92
CA ILE A 62 1.37 9.84 9.80
C ILE A 62 0.53 8.55 9.87
N VAL A 63 1.12 7.42 10.28
CA VAL A 63 0.39 6.14 10.39
C VAL A 63 -0.64 6.18 11.52
N LEU A 64 -0.34 6.88 12.62
CA LEU A 64 -1.26 7.05 13.75
C LEU A 64 -2.26 8.19 13.55
N PHE A 65 -2.01 9.09 12.60
CA PHE A 65 -2.87 10.23 12.31
C PHE A 65 -4.35 9.88 12.11
N PRO A 66 -4.76 8.81 11.41
CA PRO A 66 -6.17 8.44 11.33
C PRO A 66 -6.86 8.21 12.69
N ASN A 67 -6.10 7.94 13.76
CA ASN A 67 -6.66 7.79 15.10
C ASN A 67 -7.00 9.14 15.76
N SER A 68 -6.44 10.25 15.28
CA SER A 68 -6.78 11.59 15.80
C SER A 68 -8.08 12.15 15.20
N ILE A 69 -8.60 11.54 14.12
CA ILE A 69 -9.84 11.97 13.47
C ILE A 69 -11.05 11.49 14.30
N PRO A 70 -11.91 12.40 14.82
CA PRO A 70 -13.03 12.03 15.66
C PRO A 70 -13.97 11.01 15.00
N GLY A 71 -14.28 9.94 15.73
CA GLY A 71 -15.16 8.86 15.27
C GLY A 71 -14.56 7.93 14.22
N LEU A 72 -13.36 8.19 13.68
CA LEU A 72 -12.69 7.27 12.77
C LEU A 72 -12.20 6.04 13.53
N GLU A 73 -11.63 6.22 14.73
CA GLU A 73 -11.15 5.16 15.63
C GLU A 73 -12.19 4.04 15.83
N LYS A 74 -13.46 4.39 16.05
CA LYS A 74 -14.56 3.41 16.17
C LYS A 74 -14.71 2.56 14.90
N LEU A 75 -14.66 3.18 13.72
CA LEU A 75 -14.71 2.46 12.44
C LEU A 75 -13.47 1.57 12.24
N ILE A 76 -12.29 2.04 12.67
CA ILE A 76 -11.05 1.25 12.65
C ILE A 76 -11.21 0.00 13.51
N SER A 77 -11.70 0.17 14.74
CA SER A 77 -11.90 -0.92 15.70
C SER A 77 -12.89 -1.96 15.18
N ILE A 78 -14.02 -1.52 14.62
CA ILE A 78 -15.00 -2.42 13.98
C ILE A 78 -14.36 -3.17 12.80
N THR A 79 -13.57 -2.48 11.97
CA THR A 79 -12.86 -3.12 10.84
C THR A 79 -11.90 -4.22 11.33
N SER A 80 -11.19 -3.97 12.43
CA SER A 80 -10.30 -4.96 13.05
C SER A 80 -11.07 -6.16 13.60
N GLY A 81 -12.21 -5.94 14.26
CA GLY A 81 -13.10 -7.00 14.71
C GLY A 81 -13.65 -7.84 13.55
N LEU A 82 -14.08 -7.21 12.46
CA LEU A 82 -14.54 -7.90 11.26
C LEU A 82 -13.45 -8.76 10.62
N LYS A 83 -12.19 -8.32 10.62
CA LYS A 83 -11.06 -9.13 10.12
C LYS A 83 -10.88 -10.41 10.93
N GLN A 84 -11.13 -10.40 12.23
CA GLN A 84 -11.05 -11.61 13.07
C GLN A 84 -12.15 -12.62 12.72
N LEU A 85 -13.26 -12.17 12.13
CA LEU A 85 -14.35 -13.05 11.65
C LEU A 85 -14.08 -13.65 10.27
N PHE A 86 -13.07 -13.19 9.54
CA PHE A 86 -12.78 -13.69 8.19
C PHE A 86 -12.46 -15.19 8.14
N PRO A 87 -11.65 -15.77 9.04
CA PRO A 87 -11.44 -17.21 9.07
C PRO A 87 -12.75 -17.99 9.25
N VAL A 88 -13.66 -17.48 10.10
CA VAL A 88 -14.98 -18.08 10.33
C VAL A 88 -15.84 -17.96 9.08
N ALA A 89 -15.82 -16.82 8.39
CA ALA A 89 -16.52 -16.61 7.13
C ALA A 89 -16.01 -17.56 6.02
N ILE A 90 -14.69 -17.73 5.90
CA ILE A 90 -14.09 -18.65 4.93
C ILE A 90 -14.48 -20.10 5.26
N LEU A 91 -14.40 -20.50 6.53
CA LEU A 91 -14.80 -21.84 6.96
C LEU A 91 -16.29 -22.11 6.67
N SER A 92 -17.14 -21.13 6.96
CA SER A 92 -18.57 -21.15 6.66
C SER A 92 -18.83 -21.33 5.15
N LEU A 93 -18.11 -20.61 4.30
CA LEU A 93 -18.19 -20.75 2.85
C LEU A 93 -17.73 -22.14 2.39
N LEU A 94 -16.61 -22.66 2.93
CA LEU A 94 -16.12 -24.00 2.60
C LEU A 94 -17.13 -25.10 2.99
N LEU A 95 -17.73 -25.00 4.18
CA LEU A 95 -18.79 -25.91 4.61
C LEU A 95 -19.99 -25.88 3.66
N SER A 96 -20.40 -24.69 3.22
CA SER A 96 -21.48 -24.55 2.23
C SER A 96 -21.16 -25.30 0.91
N VAL A 97 -19.91 -25.25 0.46
CA VAL A 97 -19.46 -25.96 -0.74
C VAL A 97 -19.47 -27.48 -0.52
N ILE A 98 -18.92 -27.96 0.60
CA ILE A 98 -18.88 -29.38 0.96
C ILE A 98 -20.30 -29.98 1.02
N ILE A 99 -21.23 -29.26 1.66
CA ILE A 99 -22.64 -29.66 1.75
C ILE A 99 -23.28 -29.73 0.36
N LYS A 100 -23.01 -28.75 -0.52
CA LYS A 100 -23.55 -28.71 -1.88
C LYS A 100 -23.11 -29.91 -2.73
N PHE A 101 -21.89 -30.39 -2.53
CA PHE A 101 -21.35 -31.55 -3.24
C PHE A 101 -21.75 -32.90 -2.61
N GLY A 102 -22.57 -32.90 -1.56
CA GLY A 102 -23.09 -34.12 -0.95
C GLY A 102 -22.10 -34.88 -0.06
N PHE A 103 -20.95 -34.28 0.28
CA PHE A 103 -19.98 -34.87 1.20
C PHE A 103 -20.45 -34.86 2.66
N LEU A 104 -21.40 -33.99 2.99
CA LEU A 104 -22.06 -33.94 4.30
C LEU A 104 -23.58 -33.98 4.11
N PRO A 105 -24.32 -34.69 4.98
CA PRO A 105 -25.78 -34.68 4.94
C PRO A 105 -26.30 -33.26 5.15
N MET A 106 -27.31 -32.86 4.36
CA MET A 106 -27.95 -31.55 4.52
C MET A 106 -28.87 -31.60 5.75
N PRO A 107 -28.55 -30.88 6.85
CA PRO A 107 -29.41 -30.93 8.04
C PRO A 107 -30.72 -30.16 7.81
N ASN A 108 -30.65 -29.02 7.11
CA ASN A 108 -31.79 -28.17 6.77
C ASN A 108 -31.38 -27.15 5.67
N GLY A 109 -32.25 -26.87 4.69
CA GLY A 109 -32.03 -25.85 3.67
C GLY A 109 -31.78 -24.44 4.25
N TYR A 110 -32.40 -24.10 5.38
CA TYR A 110 -32.15 -22.83 6.07
C TYR A 110 -30.71 -22.72 6.61
N ILE A 111 -30.16 -23.81 7.13
CA ILE A 111 -28.78 -23.84 7.66
C ILE A 111 -27.78 -23.64 6.52
N TYR A 112 -28.00 -24.28 5.38
CA TYR A 112 -27.20 -24.05 4.18
C TYR A 112 -27.21 -22.59 3.74
N LEU A 113 -28.40 -21.95 3.74
CA LEU A 113 -28.55 -20.55 3.36
C LEU A 113 -27.84 -19.61 4.33
N ILE A 114 -27.83 -19.91 5.64
CA ILE A 114 -27.03 -19.17 6.63
C ILE A 114 -25.53 -19.29 6.33
N PHE A 115 -25.02 -20.52 6.10
CA PHE A 115 -23.61 -20.72 5.75
C PHE A 115 -23.20 -20.01 4.46
N LEU A 116 -24.12 -19.88 3.51
CA LEU A 116 -23.88 -19.14 2.27
C LEU A 116 -23.94 -17.62 2.49
N LEU A 117 -25.00 -17.09 3.09
CA LEU A 117 -25.24 -15.64 3.18
C LEU A 117 -24.40 -14.94 4.25
N PHE A 118 -24.09 -15.62 5.36
CA PHE A 118 -23.27 -15.05 6.43
C PHE A 118 -21.91 -14.49 5.95
N PRO A 119 -21.06 -15.25 5.23
CA PRO A 119 -19.78 -14.73 4.75
C PRO A 119 -19.96 -13.58 3.74
N LEU A 120 -20.98 -13.65 2.88
CA LEU A 120 -21.35 -12.59 1.95
C LEU A 120 -21.69 -11.29 2.69
N ALA A 121 -22.49 -11.37 3.75
CA ALA A 121 -22.85 -10.23 4.59
C ALA A 121 -21.62 -9.64 5.30
N ILE A 122 -20.76 -10.48 5.90
CA ILE A 122 -19.53 -10.03 6.57
C ILE A 122 -18.59 -9.31 5.60
N ILE A 123 -18.39 -9.86 4.40
CA ILE A 123 -17.56 -9.23 3.36
C ILE A 123 -18.17 -7.90 2.92
N GLY A 124 -19.49 -7.85 2.69
CA GLY A 124 -20.19 -6.63 2.30
C GLY A 124 -20.06 -5.52 3.34
N VAL A 125 -20.31 -5.83 4.61
CA VAL A 125 -20.15 -4.88 5.73
C VAL A 125 -18.71 -4.41 5.85
N PHE A 126 -17.74 -5.31 5.74
CA PHE A 126 -16.32 -4.95 5.78
C PHE A 126 -15.94 -3.97 4.67
N ILE A 127 -16.37 -4.23 3.42
CA ILE A 127 -16.11 -3.34 2.29
C ILE A 127 -16.75 -1.96 2.53
N ALA A 128 -17.99 -1.92 3.02
CA ALA A 128 -18.69 -0.67 3.30
C ALA A 128 -17.96 0.19 4.34
N ILE A 129 -17.50 -0.43 5.43
CA ILE A 129 -16.76 0.27 6.49
C ILE A 129 -15.38 0.72 5.99
N ASP A 130 -14.65 -0.11 5.25
CA ASP A 130 -13.35 0.26 4.68
C ASP A 130 -13.49 1.46 3.71
N LEU A 131 -14.55 1.48 2.90
CA LEU A 131 -14.86 2.64 2.05
C LEU A 131 -15.20 3.88 2.88
N ALA A 132 -16.03 3.75 3.92
CA ALA A 132 -16.37 4.86 4.80
C ALA A 132 -15.14 5.48 5.49
N VAL A 133 -14.23 4.63 5.99
CA VAL A 133 -12.95 5.05 6.58
C VAL A 133 -12.14 5.85 5.56
N ARG A 134 -11.99 5.35 4.32
CA ARG A 134 -11.23 6.04 3.27
C ARG A 134 -11.85 7.38 2.89
N MET A 135 -13.18 7.44 2.76
CA MET A 135 -13.88 8.68 2.44
C MET A 135 -13.69 9.72 3.53
N ARG A 136 -13.74 9.33 4.81
CA ARG A 136 -13.49 10.25 5.93
C ARG A 136 -12.06 10.77 5.96
N ILE A 137 -11.06 9.91 5.71
CA ILE A 137 -9.66 10.35 5.62
C ILE A 137 -9.49 11.35 4.46
N ALA A 138 -10.06 11.06 3.29
CA ALA A 138 -9.96 11.94 2.12
C ALA A 138 -10.67 13.28 2.35
N ALA A 139 -11.84 13.28 3.00
CA ALA A 139 -12.55 14.49 3.37
C ALA A 139 -11.72 15.34 4.36
N PHE A 140 -11.15 14.70 5.39
CA PHE A 140 -10.31 15.39 6.37
C PHE A 140 -9.05 15.98 5.73
N GLU A 141 -8.39 15.24 4.85
CA GLU A 141 -7.21 15.70 4.10
C GLU A 141 -7.53 16.91 3.22
N LYS A 142 -8.73 16.94 2.61
CA LYS A 142 -9.20 18.08 1.82
C LYS A 142 -9.47 19.32 2.67
N GLU A 143 -9.99 19.14 3.87
CA GLU A 143 -10.25 20.23 4.82
C GLU A 143 -8.98 20.78 5.46
N HIS A 144 -7.96 19.93 5.66
CA HIS A 144 -6.71 20.30 6.34
C HIS A 144 -5.48 19.90 5.51
N PRO A 145 -5.24 20.54 4.34
CA PRO A 145 -4.22 20.13 3.38
C PRO A 145 -2.79 20.18 3.93
N ASP A 146 -2.52 21.08 4.88
CA ASP A 146 -1.19 21.26 5.49
C ASP A 146 -0.91 20.26 6.62
N THR A 147 -1.86 19.37 6.94
CA THR A 147 -1.68 18.41 8.01
C THR A 147 -0.59 17.40 7.67
N ASN A 148 0.40 17.32 8.56
CA ASN A 148 1.60 16.50 8.41
C ASN A 148 2.45 16.86 7.18
N ALA A 149 2.33 18.08 6.64
CA ALA A 149 3.17 18.54 5.53
C ALA A 149 4.69 18.38 5.80
N PRO A 150 5.24 18.76 6.98
CA PRO A 150 6.67 18.59 7.21
C PRO A 150 7.10 17.11 7.30
N GLU A 151 6.30 16.25 7.93
CA GLU A 151 6.52 14.81 7.99
C GLU A 151 6.48 14.19 6.58
N LYS A 152 5.49 14.58 5.75
CA LYS A 152 5.34 14.12 4.36
C LYS A 152 6.54 14.52 3.51
N GLU A 153 7.13 15.69 3.72
CA GLU A 153 8.32 16.13 2.97
C GLU A 153 9.57 15.36 3.40
N LYS A 154 9.77 15.09 4.69
CA LYS A 154 10.90 14.24 5.13
C LYS A 154 10.79 12.81 4.58
N ILE A 155 9.58 12.25 4.54
CA ILE A 155 9.36 10.92 3.94
C ILE A 155 9.62 10.97 2.43
N LYS A 156 9.24 12.05 1.75
CA LYS A 156 9.55 12.25 0.33
C LYS A 156 11.05 12.27 0.08
N GLU A 157 11.82 13.00 0.90
CA GLU A 157 13.28 13.04 0.81
C GLU A 157 13.87 11.63 0.96
N ALA A 158 13.39 10.85 1.93
CA ALA A 158 13.79 9.46 2.08
C ALA A 158 13.42 8.58 0.87
N VAL A 159 12.27 8.81 0.24
CA VAL A 159 11.90 8.13 -1.01
C VAL A 159 12.82 8.52 -2.16
N GLU A 160 13.21 9.80 -2.27
CA GLU A 160 14.18 10.25 -3.27
C GLU A 160 15.56 9.61 -3.06
N ASP A 161 16.03 9.50 -1.81
CA ASP A 161 17.27 8.81 -1.46
C ASP A 161 17.22 7.33 -1.86
N LEU A 162 16.10 6.65 -1.60
CA LEU A 162 15.91 5.24 -1.98
C LEU A 162 15.83 5.05 -3.50
N LEU A 163 15.16 5.97 -4.22
CA LEU A 163 15.11 5.97 -5.68
C LEU A 163 16.50 6.17 -6.29
N GLU A 164 17.32 7.04 -5.72
CA GLU A 164 18.70 7.24 -6.17
C GLU A 164 19.53 5.96 -5.99
N LYS A 165 19.40 5.29 -4.84
CA LYS A 165 20.06 3.99 -4.61
C LYS A 165 19.58 2.93 -5.59
N LEU A 166 18.28 2.85 -5.86
CA LEU A 166 17.73 1.93 -6.85
C LEU A 166 18.32 2.21 -8.24
N ILE A 167 18.43 3.48 -8.65
CA ILE A 167 19.04 3.84 -9.93
C ILE A 167 20.51 3.40 -10.00
N VAL A 168 21.26 3.55 -8.92
CA VAL A 168 22.66 3.11 -8.85
C VAL A 168 22.77 1.59 -9.02
N GLU A 169 21.83 0.81 -8.47
CA GLU A 169 21.82 -0.65 -8.58
C GLU A 169 21.41 -1.16 -9.98
N ILE A 170 20.43 -0.52 -10.62
CA ILE A 170 19.96 -0.95 -11.95
C ILE A 170 20.87 -0.50 -13.10
N ARG A 171 21.55 0.65 -12.97
CA ARG A 171 22.39 1.24 -14.03
C ARG A 171 23.44 0.26 -14.59
N PRO A 172 24.24 -0.46 -13.79
CA PRO A 172 25.25 -1.39 -14.32
C PRO A 172 24.64 -2.60 -15.05
N LYS A 173 23.37 -2.95 -14.80
CA LYS A 173 22.73 -4.12 -15.40
C LYS A 173 22.34 -3.91 -16.87
N LYS A 174 22.31 -2.66 -17.36
CA LYS A 174 21.88 -2.30 -18.72
C LYS A 174 20.50 -2.86 -19.10
N GLU A 175 19.67 -3.14 -18.12
CA GLU A 175 18.31 -3.63 -18.30
C GLU A 175 17.37 -2.49 -18.73
N LYS A 176 16.26 -2.84 -19.40
CA LYS A 176 15.27 -1.85 -19.82
C LYS A 176 14.57 -1.27 -18.58
N ALA A 177 14.53 0.06 -18.46
CA ALA A 177 13.84 0.76 -17.37
C ALA A 177 12.35 0.36 -17.23
N SER A 178 11.73 -0.11 -18.32
CA SER A 178 10.35 -0.64 -18.33
C SER A 178 10.15 -1.89 -17.48
N LEU A 179 11.21 -2.61 -17.10
CA LEU A 179 11.13 -3.76 -16.19
C LEU A 179 10.95 -3.33 -14.73
N TYR A 180 11.25 -2.06 -14.44
CA TYR A 180 11.30 -1.48 -13.11
C TYR A 180 10.08 -0.59 -12.83
N LYS A 181 8.93 -0.93 -13.42
CA LYS A 181 7.68 -0.19 -13.25
C LYS A 181 7.20 -0.25 -11.81
N MET A 182 6.86 0.91 -11.26
CA MET A 182 6.26 1.05 -9.94
C MET A 182 4.99 1.89 -10.01
N SER A 183 4.10 1.68 -9.06
CA SER A 183 2.84 2.43 -8.96
C SER A 183 2.91 3.26 -7.68
N LEU A 184 2.93 4.58 -7.84
CA LEU A 184 3.07 5.57 -6.76
C LEU A 184 1.84 6.46 -6.69
N TYR A 185 1.49 6.95 -5.51
CA TYR A 185 0.41 7.91 -5.28
C TYR A 185 0.84 9.34 -5.58
N TYR A 186 2.12 9.66 -5.43
CA TYR A 186 2.67 10.97 -5.77
C TYR A 186 3.59 10.89 -7.00
N ASN A 187 3.61 11.99 -7.77
CA ASN A 187 4.44 12.15 -8.95
C ASN A 187 5.51 13.25 -8.79
N ASP A 188 5.74 13.69 -7.55
CA ASP A 188 6.62 14.81 -7.23
C ASP A 188 8.09 14.41 -7.03
N TYR A 189 8.46 13.19 -7.42
CA TYR A 189 9.81 12.64 -7.29
C TYR A 189 10.70 12.95 -8.49
N ARG A 190 11.86 13.56 -8.25
CA ARG A 190 12.82 13.99 -9.31
C ARG A 190 13.37 12.84 -10.16
N ARG A 191 13.50 11.66 -9.55
CA ARG A 191 14.14 10.47 -10.11
C ARG A 191 13.16 9.51 -10.77
N THR A 192 11.96 9.97 -11.10
CA THR A 192 10.92 9.16 -11.74
C THR A 192 10.46 9.75 -13.08
N GLU A 193 10.05 8.87 -13.99
CA GLU A 193 9.36 9.21 -15.22
C GLU A 193 7.97 8.58 -15.21
N ILE A 194 6.96 9.39 -15.49
CA ILE A 194 5.56 8.98 -15.49
C ILE A 194 5.25 8.39 -16.86
N LEU A 195 4.87 7.11 -16.89
CA LEU A 195 4.41 6.42 -18.09
C LEU A 195 2.91 6.61 -18.33
N GLY A 196 2.16 6.90 -17.26
CA GLY A 196 0.72 7.15 -17.32
C GLY A 196 0.13 7.24 -15.92
N ASP A 197 -1.15 7.61 -15.87
CA ASP A 197 -1.97 7.60 -14.68
C ASP A 197 -3.00 6.47 -14.74
N SER A 198 -3.30 5.90 -13.57
CA SER A 198 -4.29 4.85 -13.43
C SER A 198 -5.23 5.21 -12.28
N VAL A 199 -6.52 5.27 -12.58
CA VAL A 199 -7.57 5.34 -11.56
C VAL A 199 -8.01 3.92 -11.29
N GLU A 200 -7.57 3.35 -10.17
CA GLU A 200 -8.05 2.03 -9.75
C GLU A 200 -9.57 2.08 -9.55
N ARG A 201 -10.29 1.13 -10.18
CA ARG A 201 -11.73 0.93 -9.96
C ARG A 201 -11.94 -0.26 -9.03
N VAL A 202 -12.66 -0.07 -7.94
CA VAL A 202 -13.12 -1.17 -7.08
C VAL A 202 -14.28 -1.86 -7.79
N PHE A 203 -14.14 -3.17 -8.05
CA PHE A 203 -15.09 -3.99 -8.82
C PHE A 203 -15.44 -3.44 -10.21
N GLY A 204 -14.56 -2.64 -10.82
CA GLY A 204 -14.80 -2.04 -12.15
C GLY A 204 -15.81 -0.88 -12.17
N VAL A 205 -16.56 -0.65 -11.08
CA VAL A 205 -17.66 0.33 -11.02
C VAL A 205 -17.32 1.56 -10.18
N PHE A 206 -16.61 1.40 -9.06
CA PHE A 206 -16.36 2.50 -8.13
C PHE A 206 -14.96 3.08 -8.32
N LYS A 207 -14.85 4.33 -8.79
CA LYS A 207 -13.57 5.04 -8.91
C LYS A 207 -12.95 5.21 -7.51
N ARG A 208 -11.71 4.76 -7.30
CA ARG A 208 -10.96 5.14 -6.09
C ARG A 208 -10.65 6.63 -6.12
N SER A 209 -10.65 7.26 -4.95
CA SER A 209 -10.36 8.68 -4.76
C SER A 209 -8.91 9.07 -5.08
N TYR A 210 -7.99 8.11 -5.23
CA TYR A 210 -6.57 8.38 -5.41
C TYR A 210 -6.11 7.85 -6.77
N ILE A 211 -5.53 8.74 -7.57
CA ILE A 211 -4.82 8.40 -8.80
C ILE A 211 -3.51 7.71 -8.40
N ARG A 212 -3.13 6.66 -9.13
CA ARG A 212 -1.80 6.09 -9.05
C ARG A 212 -1.05 6.34 -10.35
N TYR A 213 0.13 6.90 -10.23
CA TYR A 213 1.06 7.13 -11.32
C TYR A 213 1.87 5.86 -11.55
N LEU A 214 1.82 5.36 -12.78
CA LEU A 214 2.73 4.32 -13.22
C LEU A 214 4.05 5.01 -13.58
N THR A 215 5.09 4.75 -12.80
CA THR A 215 6.39 5.41 -12.96
C THR A 215 7.49 4.39 -13.20
N ILE A 216 8.57 4.85 -13.83
CA ILE A 216 9.85 4.13 -13.96
C ILE A 216 10.98 4.99 -13.38
N PRO A 217 12.05 4.39 -12.87
CA PRO A 217 13.23 5.13 -12.46
C PRO A 217 13.87 5.86 -13.65
N SER A 218 14.03 7.17 -13.53
CA SER A 218 14.66 8.00 -14.56
C SER A 218 16.17 7.97 -14.39
N LEU A 219 16.88 7.40 -15.38
CA LEU A 219 18.34 7.40 -15.41
C LEU A 219 18.92 8.82 -15.63
N ALA A 220 18.15 9.72 -16.23
CA ALA A 220 18.48 11.13 -16.40
C ALA A 220 18.02 11.96 -15.19
N LYS A 221 18.84 12.93 -14.77
CA LYS A 221 18.46 13.91 -13.74
C LYS A 221 17.50 14.93 -14.36
N LYS A 222 16.19 14.80 -14.11
CA LYS A 222 15.23 15.84 -14.53
C LYS A 222 15.48 17.13 -13.75
N LYS A 223 15.34 18.29 -14.42
CA LYS A 223 15.14 19.56 -13.73
C LYS A 223 13.83 19.47 -12.95
N LYS A 224 13.81 19.98 -11.72
CA LYS A 224 12.64 19.99 -10.83
C LYS A 224 11.43 20.50 -11.63
N HIS A 225 10.48 19.62 -11.94
CA HIS A 225 9.23 20.08 -12.55
C HIS A 225 8.57 21.00 -11.52
N PRO A 226 8.12 22.22 -11.88
CA PRO A 226 7.23 22.97 -11.01
C PRO A 226 6.09 22.04 -10.65
N ALA A 227 5.81 21.89 -9.36
CA ALA A 227 4.78 21.00 -8.85
C ALA A 227 3.53 21.21 -9.72
N ALA A 228 3.19 20.20 -10.52
CA ALA A 228 1.96 20.24 -11.27
C ALA A 228 0.88 20.35 -10.19
N ASP A 229 0.17 21.48 -10.23
CA ASP A 229 -0.77 21.89 -9.20
C ASP A 229 -1.79 20.77 -8.98
N SER A 230 -1.52 19.91 -8.00
CA SER A 230 -2.43 18.86 -7.56
C SER A 230 -3.69 19.45 -6.91
N ARG A 231 -3.79 20.79 -6.82
CA ARG A 231 -4.98 21.55 -6.39
C ARG A 231 -6.13 21.53 -7.40
N LYS A 232 -6.00 20.89 -8.57
CA LYS A 232 -7.15 20.65 -9.46
C LYS A 232 -7.57 19.18 -9.46
N ARG A 233 -8.28 18.76 -8.40
CA ARG A 233 -9.50 17.91 -8.43
C ARG A 233 -9.92 17.48 -7.03
#